data_AF-A0A5E7W1U7-F1
#
_entry.id   AF-A0A5E7W1U7-F1
#
_cell.length_a   1.000
_cell.length_b   1.000
_cell.length_c   1.000
_cell.angle_alpha   90.00
_cell.angle_beta   90.00
_cell.angle_gamma   90.00
#
_symmetry.space_group_name_H-M   'P 1'
#
loop_
_entity.id
_entity.type
_entity.pdbx_description
1 polymer ?
#
loop_
_entity_poly.entity_id
_entity_poly.type
_entity_poly.pdbx_seq_one_letter_code
_entity_poly.pdbx_strand_id
1 'polypeptide(L)'
;MDEARLNDFMGKLVNDMGGAAMLANVILGEELGLYRAMADSQPVTPEALADKTGCNPRLIREWLSAHAASGYMEHRDGQFRLPEEQAMALAIEDSPVYIAGGVGVVASFFHDKDKLVNAMRGDGALAWGDHHPCMFSGTERFFRPGYKAHLVAEWLPALEGVVAKLEAGAKVADIGCGHGASTVIMAQSFPDSRFVGFDYHAPSVTVATQRAEEGGVSGRARFFQGTAKSFPGDDYDLVCYFDCLHDMGDPVGAARHAYDALKPDGTVLLVEPFANDSLDDNVNPVGRLFYAASTFICTPNSLSQEVGLGLGAQAGEARLRKVFTEAGFKTFRRATETPFNLILEARK
;
A
#
# COMPACT_ATOMS: atom_id res chain seq x y z
N MET A 1 -18.88 8.64 -36.35
CA MET A 1 -19.05 8.33 -34.93
C MET A 1 -19.82 7.03 -34.84
N ASP A 2 -19.41 6.12 -33.97
CA ASP A 2 -20.04 4.82 -33.79
C ASP A 2 -20.87 4.86 -32.50
N GLU A 3 -22.20 4.75 -32.62
CA GLU A 3 -23.13 4.88 -31.50
C GLU A 3 -23.03 3.72 -30.51
N ALA A 4 -22.73 2.50 -30.99
CA ALA A 4 -22.57 1.34 -30.11
C ALA A 4 -21.33 1.53 -29.23
N ARG A 5 -20.20 1.95 -29.83
CA ARG A 5 -18.98 2.25 -29.09
C ARG A 5 -19.15 3.39 -28.09
N LEU A 6 -19.96 4.39 -28.42
CA LEU A 6 -20.29 5.48 -27.49
C LEU A 6 -21.09 4.95 -26.29
N ASN A 7 -22.13 4.14 -26.53
CA ASN A 7 -22.97 3.59 -25.47
C ASN A 7 -22.18 2.66 -24.54
N ASP A 8 -21.28 1.83 -25.08
CA ASP A 8 -20.39 0.98 -24.28
C ASP A 8 -19.50 1.82 -23.36
N PHE A 9 -18.92 2.90 -23.89
CA PHE A 9 -18.11 3.81 -23.11
C PHE A 9 -18.92 4.55 -22.03
N MET A 10 -20.13 5.00 -22.36
CA MET A 10 -21.02 5.63 -21.38
C MET A 10 -21.39 4.66 -20.24
N GLY A 11 -21.65 3.39 -20.56
CA GLY A 11 -21.88 2.35 -19.55
C GLY A 11 -20.68 2.18 -18.61
N LYS A 12 -19.46 2.14 -19.17
CA LYS A 12 -18.23 2.12 -18.37
C LYS A 12 -18.12 3.35 -17.46
N LEU A 13 -18.35 4.55 -17.98
CA LEU A 13 -18.22 5.79 -17.21
C LEU A 13 -19.23 5.85 -16.05
N VAL A 14 -20.47 5.41 -16.27
CA VAL A 14 -21.49 5.33 -15.20
C VAL A 14 -21.07 4.33 -14.12
N ASN A 15 -20.54 3.17 -14.49
CA ASN A 15 -19.99 2.20 -13.53
C ASN A 15 -18.83 2.80 -12.72
N ASP A 16 -17.95 3.57 -13.36
CA ASP A 16 -16.83 4.22 -12.70
C ASP A 16 -17.27 5.31 -11.73
N MET A 17 -18.27 6.12 -12.11
CA MET A 17 -18.89 7.11 -11.24
C MET A 17 -19.56 6.45 -10.03
N GLY A 18 -20.30 5.36 -10.25
CA GLY A 18 -20.90 4.57 -9.18
C GLY A 18 -19.84 3.98 -8.24
N GLY A 19 -18.78 3.41 -8.79
CA GLY A 19 -17.65 2.90 -8.02
C GLY A 19 -16.99 3.97 -7.15
N ALA A 20 -16.69 5.14 -7.71
CA ALA A 20 -16.11 6.26 -6.96
C ALA A 20 -17.04 6.77 -5.85
N ALA A 21 -18.35 6.88 -6.12
CA ALA A 21 -19.34 7.24 -5.10
C ALA A 21 -19.45 6.20 -3.98
N MET A 22 -19.28 4.92 -4.30
CA MET A 22 -19.25 3.85 -3.30
C MET A 22 -18.02 3.91 -2.40
N LEU A 23 -16.87 4.37 -2.90
CA LEU A 23 -15.70 4.58 -2.04
C LEU A 23 -15.97 5.60 -0.92
N ALA A 24 -16.71 6.68 -1.22
CA ALA A 24 -17.15 7.61 -0.18
C ALA A 24 -18.09 6.95 0.85
N ASN A 25 -18.96 6.03 0.39
CA ASN A 25 -19.84 5.26 1.28
C ASN A 25 -19.06 4.25 2.13
N VAL A 26 -17.95 3.70 1.63
CA VAL A 26 -17.05 2.83 2.41
C VAL A 26 -16.41 3.62 3.55
N ILE A 27 -15.87 4.80 3.26
CA ILE A 27 -15.29 5.69 4.29
C ILE A 27 -16.32 5.99 5.37
N LEU A 28 -17.54 6.37 4.97
CA LEU A 28 -18.63 6.65 5.91
C LEU A 28 -18.99 5.42 6.76
N GLY A 29 -19.04 4.24 6.14
CA GLY A 29 -19.34 2.98 6.81
C GLY A 29 -18.28 2.60 7.85
N GLU A 30 -17.01 2.88 7.56
CA GLU A 30 -15.91 2.69 8.51
C GLU A 30 -16.00 3.65 9.69
N GLU A 31 -16.13 4.95 9.42
CA GLU A 31 -16.14 5.99 10.46
C GLU A 31 -17.32 5.83 11.43
N LEU A 32 -18.48 5.43 10.92
CA LEU A 32 -19.68 5.18 11.72
C LEU A 32 -19.73 3.76 12.32
N GLY A 33 -18.74 2.90 12.04
CA GLY A 33 -18.69 1.53 12.54
C GLY A 33 -19.78 0.61 12.00
N LEU A 34 -20.35 0.91 10.83
CA LEU A 34 -21.50 0.19 10.27
C LEU A 34 -21.12 -1.24 9.87
N TYR A 35 -19.97 -1.43 9.21
CA TYR A 35 -19.51 -2.77 8.84
C TYR A 35 -19.23 -3.64 10.05
N ARG A 36 -18.60 -3.08 11.10
CA ARG A 36 -18.33 -3.78 12.35
C ARG A 36 -19.62 -4.21 13.05
N ALA A 37 -20.65 -3.38 13.01
CA ALA A 37 -21.98 -3.70 13.57
C ALA A 37 -22.75 -4.78 12.80
N MET A 38 -22.31 -5.09 11.56
CA MET A 38 -22.88 -6.12 10.68
C MET A 38 -21.96 -7.32 10.47
N ALA A 39 -20.80 -7.38 11.15
CA ALA A 39 -19.77 -8.40 10.94
C ALA A 39 -20.22 -9.82 11.36
N ASP A 40 -21.27 -9.93 12.17
CA ASP A 40 -21.90 -11.22 12.54
C ASP A 40 -22.68 -11.88 11.39
N SER A 41 -22.73 -11.20 10.23
CA SER A 41 -23.42 -11.64 9.02
C SER A 41 -24.90 -11.97 9.23
N GLN A 42 -25.53 -11.39 10.26
CA GLN A 42 -26.96 -11.57 10.51
C GLN A 42 -27.78 -10.51 9.75
N PRO A 43 -28.96 -10.88 9.21
CA PRO A 43 -29.89 -9.92 8.65
C PRO A 43 -30.27 -8.83 9.66
N VAL A 44 -30.31 -7.58 9.22
CA VAL A 44 -30.64 -6.41 10.03
C VAL A 44 -31.55 -5.45 9.27
N THR A 45 -32.49 -4.81 9.96
CA THR A 45 -33.27 -3.71 9.38
C THR A 45 -32.50 -2.39 9.50
N PRO A 46 -32.80 -1.38 8.66
CA PRO A 46 -32.21 -0.05 8.81
C PRO A 46 -32.39 0.55 10.22
N GLU A 47 -33.55 0.32 10.85
CA GLU A 47 -33.86 0.81 12.19
C GLU A 47 -32.98 0.13 13.24
N ALA A 48 -32.87 -1.20 13.19
CA ALA A 48 -32.05 -1.94 14.15
C ALA A 48 -30.55 -1.62 14.01
N LEU A 49 -30.05 -1.41 12.78
CA LEU A 49 -28.67 -0.99 12.59
C LEU A 49 -28.45 0.44 13.09
N ALA A 50 -29.38 1.34 12.82
CA ALA A 50 -29.33 2.71 13.32
C ALA A 50 -29.31 2.77 14.85
N ASP A 51 -30.13 1.96 15.52
CA ASP A 51 -30.12 1.84 16.98
C ASP A 51 -28.78 1.31 17.51
N LYS A 52 -28.21 0.30 16.84
CA LYS A 52 -26.88 -0.27 17.20
C LYS A 52 -25.75 0.74 17.07
N THR A 53 -25.81 1.64 16.09
CA THR A 53 -24.70 2.55 15.74
C THR A 53 -24.96 4.01 16.12
N GLY A 54 -26.10 4.32 16.76
CA GLY A 54 -26.48 5.68 17.13
C GLY A 54 -26.70 6.60 15.92
N CYS A 55 -27.05 6.03 14.77
CA CYS A 55 -27.19 6.76 13.50
C CYS A 55 -28.65 7.10 13.17
N ASN A 56 -28.86 7.93 12.14
CA ASN A 56 -30.22 8.24 11.67
C ASN A 56 -30.77 7.10 10.78
N PRO A 57 -31.94 6.51 11.10
CA PRO A 57 -32.46 5.33 10.39
C PRO A 57 -32.78 5.60 8.91
N ARG A 58 -33.18 6.83 8.55
CA ARG A 58 -33.46 7.19 7.15
C ARG A 58 -32.18 7.23 6.32
N LEU A 59 -31.09 7.75 6.89
CA LEU A 59 -29.78 7.81 6.22
C LEU A 59 -29.12 6.43 6.16
N ILE A 60 -29.23 5.62 7.21
CA ILE A 60 -28.79 4.22 7.20
C ILE A 60 -29.50 3.44 6.09
N ARG A 61 -30.81 3.66 5.89
CA ARG A 61 -31.55 3.04 4.78
C ARG A 61 -30.98 3.40 3.41
N GLU A 62 -30.61 4.66 3.16
CA GLU A 62 -29.95 5.06 1.90
C GLU A 62 -28.62 4.35 1.73
N TRP A 63 -27.79 4.36 2.77
CA TRP A 63 -26.46 3.75 2.74
C TRP A 63 -26.54 2.23 2.48
N LEU A 64 -27.45 1.53 3.16
CA LEU A 64 -27.73 0.10 2.94
C LEU A 64 -28.26 -0.16 1.52
N SER A 65 -29.12 0.72 1.00
CA SER A 65 -29.65 0.58 -0.36
C SER A 65 -28.56 0.76 -1.42
N ALA A 66 -27.66 1.72 -1.24
CA ALA A 66 -26.50 1.91 -2.11
C ALA A 66 -25.59 0.66 -2.10
N HIS A 67 -25.31 0.10 -0.92
CA HIS A 67 -24.51 -1.12 -0.79
C HIS A 67 -25.16 -2.34 -1.45
N ALA A 68 -26.47 -2.52 -1.28
CA ALA A 68 -27.20 -3.58 -1.94
C ALA A 68 -27.19 -3.40 -3.47
N ALA A 69 -27.40 -2.18 -3.97
CA ALA A 69 -27.36 -1.88 -5.40
C ALA A 69 -25.97 -2.10 -6.03
N SER A 70 -24.90 -1.92 -5.25
CA SER A 70 -23.52 -2.19 -5.68
C SER A 70 -23.06 -3.63 -5.42
N GLY A 71 -23.92 -4.51 -4.91
CA GLY A 71 -23.61 -5.91 -4.64
C GLY A 71 -22.67 -6.14 -3.45
N TYR A 72 -22.51 -5.15 -2.56
CA TYR A 72 -21.71 -5.30 -1.34
C TYR A 72 -22.50 -5.94 -0.20
N MET A 73 -23.84 -5.93 -0.31
CA MET A 73 -24.74 -6.50 0.68
C MET A 73 -25.87 -7.24 -0.01
N GLU A 74 -26.41 -8.23 0.68
CA GLU A 74 -27.66 -8.88 0.30
C GLU A 74 -28.83 -8.08 0.86
N HIS A 75 -29.93 -8.04 0.11
CA HIS A 75 -31.17 -7.42 0.54
C HIS A 75 -32.36 -8.31 0.22
N ARG A 76 -33.24 -8.52 1.21
CA ARG A 76 -34.49 -9.26 1.07
C ARG A 76 -35.53 -8.75 2.05
N ASP A 77 -36.73 -8.45 1.54
CA ASP A 77 -37.91 -8.11 2.36
C ASP A 77 -37.65 -7.01 3.42
N GLY A 78 -36.84 -6.01 3.08
CA GLY A 78 -36.50 -4.88 3.97
C GLY A 78 -35.36 -5.15 4.95
N GLN A 79 -34.75 -6.33 4.90
CA GLN A 79 -33.57 -6.70 5.69
C GLN A 79 -32.31 -6.74 4.82
N PHE A 80 -31.19 -6.38 5.43
CA PHE A 80 -29.88 -6.33 4.80
C PHE A 80 -28.90 -7.24 5.52
N ARG A 81 -28.00 -7.86 4.77
CA ARG A 81 -26.95 -8.73 5.32
C ARG A 81 -25.63 -8.39 4.67
N LEU A 82 -24.58 -8.22 5.47
CA LEU A 82 -23.20 -8.22 5.00
C LEU A 82 -22.74 -9.68 4.96
N PRO A 83 -22.48 -10.28 3.79
CA PRO A 83 -22.00 -11.66 3.75
C PRO A 83 -20.59 -11.76 4.33
N GLU A 84 -20.19 -12.98 4.70
CA GLU A 84 -18.95 -13.24 5.43
C GLU A 84 -17.71 -12.80 4.62
N GLU A 85 -17.72 -13.04 3.32
CA GLU A 85 -16.65 -12.66 2.41
C GLU A 85 -16.48 -11.12 2.33
N GLN A 86 -17.58 -10.37 2.26
CA GLN A 86 -17.53 -8.90 2.30
C GLN A 86 -17.17 -8.39 3.70
N ALA A 87 -17.59 -9.08 4.77
CA ALA A 87 -17.17 -8.74 6.13
C ALA A 87 -15.64 -8.88 6.31
N MET A 88 -15.04 -9.93 5.73
CA MET A 88 -13.58 -10.08 5.70
C MET A 88 -12.87 -8.92 5.00
N ALA A 89 -13.48 -8.33 3.96
CA ALA A 89 -12.90 -7.24 3.19
C ALA A 89 -13.18 -5.84 3.79
N LEU A 90 -14.30 -5.67 4.50
CA LEU A 90 -14.83 -4.36 4.91
C LEU A 90 -14.91 -4.15 6.43
N ALA A 91 -14.97 -5.21 7.24
CA ALA A 91 -15.22 -5.12 8.68
C ALA A 91 -14.08 -5.63 9.56
N ILE A 92 -13.39 -6.69 9.11
CA ILE A 92 -12.38 -7.39 9.91
C ILE A 92 -10.99 -6.84 9.56
N GLU A 93 -10.51 -5.83 10.30
CA GLU A 93 -9.24 -5.13 10.00
C GLU A 93 -8.00 -6.03 9.98
N ASP A 94 -8.06 -7.16 10.69
CA ASP A 94 -6.97 -8.14 10.80
C ASP A 94 -7.01 -9.21 9.72
N SER A 95 -8.04 -9.20 8.86
CA SER A 95 -8.21 -10.12 7.74
C SER A 95 -7.13 -9.90 6.67
N PRO A 96 -6.62 -10.96 6.04
CA PRO A 96 -5.60 -10.87 4.97
C PRO A 96 -6.12 -10.16 3.71
N VAL A 97 -7.45 -10.04 3.56
CA VAL A 97 -8.11 -9.42 2.40
C VAL A 97 -8.85 -8.13 2.74
N TYR A 98 -8.60 -7.58 3.93
CA TYR A 98 -9.18 -6.32 4.34
C TYR A 98 -8.72 -5.19 3.42
N ILE A 99 -9.65 -4.43 2.84
CA ILE A 99 -9.35 -3.40 1.84
C ILE A 99 -10.02 -2.05 2.12
N ALA A 100 -11.04 -2.01 2.98
CA ALA A 100 -11.77 -0.78 3.29
C ALA A 100 -10.83 0.35 3.76
N GLY A 101 -9.82 0.02 4.57
CA GLY A 101 -8.88 1.01 5.06
C GLY A 101 -8.00 1.65 3.99
N GLY A 102 -7.78 0.97 2.87
CA GLY A 102 -7.03 1.49 1.73
C GLY A 102 -7.79 2.53 0.90
N VAL A 103 -9.11 2.66 1.09
CA VAL A 103 -9.93 3.65 0.38
C VAL A 103 -9.53 5.09 0.71
N GLY A 104 -8.88 5.31 1.87
CA GLY A 104 -8.30 6.60 2.24
C GLY A 104 -7.30 7.15 1.22
N VAL A 105 -6.58 6.27 0.51
CA VAL A 105 -5.68 6.67 -0.59
C VAL A 105 -6.46 7.30 -1.73
N VAL A 106 -7.60 6.71 -2.13
CA VAL A 106 -8.41 7.27 -3.22
C VAL A 106 -9.09 8.57 -2.79
N ALA A 107 -9.48 8.69 -1.52
CA ALA A 107 -10.02 9.94 -0.98
C ALA A 107 -9.02 11.09 -1.10
N SER A 108 -7.71 10.83 -0.90
CA SER A 108 -6.69 11.87 -1.00
C SER A 108 -6.61 12.46 -2.41
N PHE A 109 -6.89 11.68 -3.46
CA PHE A 109 -6.88 12.18 -4.85
C PHE A 109 -7.86 13.34 -5.04
N PHE A 110 -9.04 13.25 -4.41
CA PHE A 110 -10.05 14.31 -4.50
C PHE A 110 -9.64 15.55 -3.70
N HIS A 111 -9.05 15.36 -2.53
CA HIS A 111 -8.53 16.47 -1.72
C HIS A 111 -7.33 17.17 -2.37
N ASP A 112 -6.47 16.42 -3.06
CA ASP A 112 -5.23 16.92 -3.64
C ASP A 112 -5.37 17.33 -5.12
N LYS A 113 -6.57 17.21 -5.71
CA LYS A 113 -6.83 17.49 -7.13
C LYS A 113 -6.24 18.83 -7.59
N ASP A 114 -6.44 19.90 -6.83
CA ASP A 114 -5.93 21.23 -7.21
C ASP A 114 -4.41 21.34 -7.12
N LYS A 115 -3.78 20.65 -6.15
CA LYS A 115 -2.32 20.54 -6.05
C LYS A 115 -1.76 19.84 -7.28
N LEU A 116 -2.40 18.74 -7.71
CA LEU A 116 -1.99 18.01 -8.90
C LEU A 116 -2.20 18.82 -10.19
N VAL A 117 -3.29 19.59 -10.31
CA VAL A 117 -3.47 20.51 -11.45
C VAL A 117 -2.32 21.52 -11.54
N ASN A 118 -1.87 22.06 -10.39
CA ASN A 118 -0.75 22.98 -10.34
C ASN A 118 0.56 22.28 -10.73
N ALA A 119 0.83 21.10 -10.17
CA ALA A 119 2.01 20.30 -10.52
C ALA A 119 2.06 19.98 -12.03
N MET A 120 0.95 19.51 -12.62
CA MET A 120 0.87 19.20 -14.05
C MET A 120 1.08 20.40 -14.98
N ARG A 121 0.74 21.61 -14.53
CA ARG A 121 1.00 22.86 -15.27
C ARG A 121 2.37 23.47 -14.98
N GLY A 122 3.03 23.00 -13.93
CA GLY A 122 4.30 23.49 -13.43
C GLY A 122 5.44 22.51 -13.69
N ASP A 123 6.22 22.24 -12.65
CA ASP A 123 7.41 21.39 -12.66
C ASP A 123 7.09 19.89 -12.43
N GLY A 124 5.82 19.53 -12.27
CA GLY A 124 5.37 18.16 -12.02
C GLY A 124 5.50 17.71 -10.55
N ALA A 125 6.02 18.54 -9.65
CA ALA A 125 6.32 18.14 -8.29
C ALA A 125 5.09 18.19 -7.35
N LEU A 126 4.91 17.12 -6.57
CA LEU A 126 4.08 17.11 -5.37
C LEU A 126 4.71 16.14 -4.37
N ALA A 127 5.30 16.67 -3.29
CA ALA A 127 6.01 15.86 -2.32
C ALA A 127 5.07 15.03 -1.45
N TRP A 128 5.53 13.88 -0.95
CA TRP A 128 4.76 12.99 -0.08
C TRP A 128 4.10 13.74 1.07
N GLY A 129 4.87 14.56 1.81
CA GLY A 129 4.39 15.32 2.96
C GLY A 129 3.35 16.40 2.62
N ASP A 130 3.19 16.78 1.36
CA ASP A 130 2.24 17.80 0.92
C ASP A 130 0.85 17.24 0.59
N HIS A 131 0.69 15.91 0.60
CA HIS A 131 -0.59 15.26 0.40
C HIS A 131 -1.56 15.42 1.58
N HIS A 132 -2.85 15.21 1.32
CA HIS A 132 -3.84 15.18 2.39
C HIS A 132 -3.55 14.04 3.39
N PRO A 133 -3.71 14.25 4.72
CA PRO A 133 -3.33 13.26 5.73
C PRO A 133 -3.97 11.86 5.60
N CYS A 134 -5.13 11.74 4.95
CA CYS A 134 -5.75 10.44 4.70
C CYS A 134 -4.94 9.55 3.75
N MET A 135 -4.02 10.13 2.96
CA MET A 135 -3.11 9.35 2.12
C MET A 135 -2.20 8.48 2.98
N PHE A 136 -1.58 9.03 4.03
CA PHE A 136 -0.59 8.31 4.84
C PHE A 136 -1.19 7.11 5.58
N SER A 137 -2.31 7.33 6.27
CA SER A 137 -3.02 6.26 6.96
C SER A 137 -3.67 5.28 5.99
N GLY A 138 -4.17 5.77 4.85
CA GLY A 138 -4.73 4.94 3.78
C GLY A 138 -3.68 3.99 3.20
N THR A 139 -2.48 4.48 2.90
CA THR A 139 -1.39 3.69 2.33
C THR A 139 -0.96 2.56 3.27
N GLU A 140 -0.77 2.85 4.57
CA GLU A 140 -0.51 1.80 5.57
C GLU A 140 -1.62 0.74 5.56
N ARG A 141 -2.89 1.17 5.60
CA ARG A 141 -4.05 0.27 5.69
C ARG A 141 -4.31 -0.50 4.39
N PHE A 142 -3.82 -0.01 3.26
CA PHE A 142 -3.87 -0.71 1.97
C PHE A 142 -2.87 -1.88 1.92
N PHE A 143 -1.62 -1.65 2.35
CA PHE A 143 -0.56 -2.65 2.22
C PHE A 143 -0.43 -3.60 3.42
N ARG A 144 -0.75 -3.14 4.63
CA ARG A 144 -0.59 -3.92 5.88
C ARG A 144 -1.26 -5.31 5.84
N PRO A 145 -2.49 -5.49 5.30
CA PRO A 145 -3.13 -6.80 5.21
C PRO A 145 -2.30 -7.80 4.40
N GLY A 146 -1.81 -7.38 3.22
CA GLY A 146 -0.95 -8.20 2.37
C GLY A 146 0.37 -8.57 3.05
N TYR A 147 1.00 -7.61 3.74
CA TYR A 147 2.23 -7.87 4.51
C TYR A 147 1.98 -8.87 5.63
N LYS A 148 0.89 -8.70 6.40
CA LYS A 148 0.56 -9.61 7.50
C LYS A 148 0.28 -11.04 6.99
N ALA A 149 -0.36 -11.16 5.84
CA ALA A 149 -0.70 -12.44 5.24
C ALA A 149 0.51 -13.17 4.65
N HIS A 150 1.37 -12.45 3.92
CA HIS A 150 2.33 -13.08 3.02
C HIS A 150 3.80 -12.82 3.36
N LEU A 151 4.15 -11.74 4.08
CA LEU A 151 5.55 -11.34 4.27
C LEU A 151 6.40 -12.45 4.92
N VAL A 152 5.93 -12.94 6.08
CA VAL A 152 6.67 -13.94 6.86
C VAL A 152 6.45 -15.36 6.34
N ALA A 153 5.24 -15.65 5.87
CA ALA A 153 4.84 -16.99 5.46
C ALA A 153 5.31 -17.36 4.04
N GLU A 154 5.47 -16.38 3.14
CA GLU A 154 5.67 -16.64 1.71
C GLU A 154 6.81 -15.80 1.11
N TRP A 155 6.86 -14.50 1.36
CA TRP A 155 7.80 -13.62 0.69
C TRP A 155 9.22 -13.79 1.20
N LEU A 156 9.45 -13.72 2.52
CA LEU A 156 10.77 -13.95 3.11
C LEU A 156 11.29 -15.37 2.81
N PRO A 157 10.49 -16.45 2.89
CA PRO A 157 10.90 -17.79 2.46
C PRO A 157 11.26 -17.92 0.97
N ALA A 158 10.72 -17.06 0.10
CA ALA A 158 11.06 -17.08 -1.33
C ALA A 158 12.47 -16.51 -1.63
N LEU A 159 13.06 -15.79 -0.67
CA LEU A 159 14.43 -15.28 -0.75
C LEU A 159 15.43 -16.34 -0.28
N GLU A 160 16.57 -16.42 -0.96
CA GLU A 160 17.56 -17.47 -0.74
C GLU A 160 18.32 -17.22 0.58
N GLY A 161 18.08 -18.07 1.57
CA GLY A 161 18.80 -18.08 2.85
C GLY A 161 18.42 -16.96 3.83
N VAL A 162 17.47 -16.08 3.49
CA VAL A 162 17.11 -14.92 4.32
C VAL A 162 16.44 -15.32 5.64
N VAL A 163 15.51 -16.29 5.62
CA VAL A 163 14.82 -16.75 6.84
C VAL A 163 15.81 -17.30 7.87
N ALA A 164 16.76 -18.13 7.45
CA ALA A 164 17.78 -18.68 8.33
C ALA A 164 18.64 -17.59 8.99
N LYS A 165 18.95 -16.51 8.27
CA LYS A 165 19.67 -15.35 8.83
C LYS A 165 18.80 -14.60 9.85
N LEU A 166 17.53 -14.37 9.54
CA LEU A 166 16.60 -13.69 10.44
C LEU A 166 16.36 -14.47 11.75
N GLU A 167 16.27 -15.80 11.67
CA GLU A 167 16.17 -16.68 12.83
C GLU A 167 17.45 -16.71 13.67
N ALA A 168 18.63 -16.69 13.03
CA ALA A 168 19.91 -16.67 13.73
C ALA A 168 20.24 -15.32 14.38
N GLY A 169 19.61 -14.23 13.92
CA GLY A 169 19.85 -12.87 14.37
C GLY A 169 20.52 -12.02 13.30
N ALA A 170 19.71 -11.35 12.49
CA ALA A 170 20.14 -10.48 11.41
C ALA A 170 20.03 -8.99 11.77
N LYS A 171 20.81 -8.16 11.09
CA LYS A 171 20.65 -6.69 11.07
C LYS A 171 19.88 -6.30 9.81
N VAL A 172 18.70 -5.71 9.98
CA VAL A 172 17.78 -5.37 8.89
C VAL A 172 17.54 -3.86 8.82
N ALA A 173 17.64 -3.29 7.62
CA ALA A 173 17.20 -1.92 7.35
C ALA A 173 15.90 -1.94 6.52
N ASP A 174 14.90 -1.15 6.91
CA ASP A 174 13.67 -0.93 6.14
C ASP A 174 13.67 0.52 5.64
N ILE A 175 13.81 0.72 4.33
CA ILE A 175 13.99 2.04 3.71
C ILE A 175 12.69 2.51 3.10
N GLY A 176 12.24 3.72 3.46
CA GLY A 176 10.89 4.18 3.19
C GLY A 176 9.87 3.43 4.05
N CYS A 177 10.17 3.25 5.33
CA CYS A 177 9.39 2.38 6.21
C CYS A 177 7.95 2.87 6.50
N GLY A 178 7.62 4.12 6.15
CA GLY A 178 6.30 4.70 6.38
C GLY A 178 5.89 4.61 7.86
N HIS A 179 4.68 4.10 8.11
CA HIS A 179 4.16 3.85 9.46
C HIS A 179 4.72 2.55 10.11
N GLY A 180 5.70 1.89 9.49
CA GLY A 180 6.46 0.78 10.10
C GLY A 180 5.76 -0.58 10.12
N ALA A 181 4.65 -0.78 9.40
CA ALA A 181 3.87 -2.01 9.44
C ALA A 181 4.70 -3.27 9.12
N SER A 182 5.42 -3.26 7.99
CA SER A 182 6.35 -4.32 7.57
C SER A 182 7.43 -4.61 8.63
N THR A 183 8.08 -3.54 9.12
CA THR A 183 9.13 -3.63 10.15
C THR A 183 8.61 -4.27 11.43
N VAL A 184 7.43 -3.85 11.91
CA VAL A 184 6.82 -4.40 13.14
C VAL A 184 6.47 -5.88 12.98
N ILE A 185 5.88 -6.27 11.83
CA ILE A 185 5.56 -7.67 11.53
C ILE A 185 6.81 -8.55 11.55
N MET A 186 7.90 -8.11 10.90
CA MET A 186 9.16 -8.84 10.92
C MET A 186 9.76 -8.91 12.32
N ALA A 187 9.75 -7.80 13.07
CA ALA A 187 10.28 -7.75 14.43
C ALA A 187 9.53 -8.64 15.42
N GLN A 188 8.22 -8.82 15.24
CA GLN A 188 7.43 -9.75 16.04
C GLN A 188 7.81 -11.21 15.74
N SER A 189 8.10 -11.51 14.47
CA SER A 189 8.36 -12.88 13.98
C SER A 189 9.79 -13.35 14.21
N PHE A 190 10.76 -12.43 14.24
CA PHE A 190 12.20 -12.76 14.35
C PHE A 190 12.82 -12.09 15.58
N PRO A 191 12.70 -12.68 16.78
CA PRO A 191 13.06 -12.03 18.03
C PRO A 191 14.56 -11.82 18.23
N ASP A 192 15.39 -12.62 17.57
CA ASP A 192 16.85 -12.51 17.65
C ASP A 192 17.43 -11.45 16.70
N SER A 193 16.64 -11.02 15.71
CA SER A 193 17.03 -9.97 14.75
C SER A 193 16.85 -8.55 15.30
N ARG A 194 17.48 -7.58 14.63
CA ARG A 194 17.36 -6.13 14.91
C ARG A 194 16.97 -5.40 13.64
N PHE A 195 16.01 -4.49 13.78
CA PHE A 195 15.37 -3.78 12.68
C PHE A 195 15.53 -2.28 12.88
N VAL A 196 15.90 -1.59 11.81
CA VAL A 196 15.95 -0.13 11.77
C VAL A 196 15.19 0.36 10.56
N GLY A 197 14.11 1.10 10.78
CA GLY A 197 13.35 1.75 9.72
C GLY A 197 13.83 3.18 9.50
N PHE A 198 13.93 3.59 8.24
CA PHE A 198 14.26 4.94 7.83
C PHE A 198 13.18 5.49 6.90
N ASP A 199 12.68 6.68 7.20
CA ASP A 199 11.75 7.38 6.33
C ASP A 199 12.07 8.88 6.32
N TYR A 200 11.93 9.56 5.19
CA TYR A 200 12.24 10.98 5.11
C TYR A 200 11.12 11.85 5.71
N HIS A 201 9.91 11.31 5.81
CA HIS A 201 8.73 11.96 6.36
C HIS A 201 8.66 11.77 7.89
N ALA A 202 9.10 12.78 8.64
CA ALA A 202 9.16 12.74 10.11
C ALA A 202 7.83 12.37 10.82
N PRO A 203 6.65 12.80 10.34
CA PRO A 203 5.38 12.34 10.91
C PRO A 203 5.18 10.82 10.78
N SER A 204 5.59 10.21 9.67
CA SER A 204 5.53 8.75 9.49
C SER A 204 6.38 8.03 10.53
N VAL A 205 7.61 8.52 10.77
CA VAL A 205 8.54 7.96 11.77
C VAL A 205 7.96 8.02 13.18
N THR A 206 7.26 9.10 13.52
CA THR A 206 6.56 9.23 14.80
C THR A 206 5.52 8.12 14.96
N VAL A 207 4.68 7.90 13.93
CA VAL A 207 3.67 6.83 13.94
C VAL A 207 4.33 5.44 14.01
N ALA A 208 5.39 5.20 13.23
CA ALA A 208 6.11 3.93 13.24
C ALA A 208 6.69 3.60 14.63
N THR A 209 7.23 4.61 15.32
CA THR A 209 7.72 4.47 16.69
C THR A 209 6.61 4.05 17.64
N GLN A 210 5.45 4.73 17.57
CA GLN A 210 4.27 4.34 18.35
C GLN A 210 3.80 2.91 18.03
N ARG A 211 3.79 2.51 16.76
CA ARG A 211 3.42 1.14 16.34
C ARG A 211 4.37 0.08 16.89
N ALA A 212 5.67 0.35 16.99
CA ALA A 212 6.61 -0.56 17.63
C ALA A 212 6.38 -0.69 19.14
N GLU A 213 5.98 0.39 19.82
CA GLU A 213 5.61 0.33 21.24
C GLU A 213 4.34 -0.50 21.44
N GLU A 214 3.28 -0.19 20.70
CA GLU A 214 2.00 -0.91 20.71
C GLU A 214 2.18 -2.39 20.34
N GLY A 215 3.05 -2.68 19.37
CA GLY A 215 3.39 -4.03 18.91
C GLY A 215 4.36 -4.79 19.81
N GLY A 216 4.86 -4.17 20.90
CA GLY A 216 5.78 -4.81 21.85
C GLY A 216 7.19 -5.08 21.33
N VAL A 217 7.63 -4.35 20.30
CA VAL A 217 8.91 -4.60 19.59
C VAL A 217 9.92 -3.44 19.68
N SER A 218 9.64 -2.39 20.45
CA SER A 218 10.53 -1.23 20.62
C SER A 218 11.96 -1.57 21.10
N GLY A 219 12.16 -2.71 21.75
CA GLY A 219 13.48 -3.22 22.12
C GLY A 219 14.36 -3.68 20.94
N ARG A 220 13.75 -3.95 19.77
CA ARG A 220 14.44 -4.50 18.60
C ARG A 220 14.09 -3.84 17.26
N ALA A 221 13.06 -3.01 17.22
CA ALA A 221 12.70 -2.16 16.08
C ALA A 221 12.80 -0.70 16.47
N ARG A 222 13.57 0.09 15.71
CA ARG A 222 13.73 1.54 15.90
C ARG A 222 13.52 2.26 14.58
N PHE A 223 13.00 3.48 14.64
CA PHE A 223 12.72 4.28 13.45
C PHE A 223 13.41 5.64 13.54
N PHE A 224 13.95 6.08 12.42
CA PHE A 224 14.67 7.35 12.32
C PHE A 224 14.28 8.10 11.07
N GLN A 225 14.34 9.42 11.13
CA GLN A 225 14.27 10.22 9.92
C GLN A 225 15.55 10.03 9.10
N GLY A 226 15.42 9.67 7.84
CA GLY A 226 16.56 9.45 6.94
C GLY A 226 16.14 9.30 5.49
N THR A 227 17.00 9.67 4.55
CA THR A 227 16.74 9.48 3.12
C THR A 227 17.32 8.16 2.63
N ALA A 228 16.80 7.64 1.52
CA ALA A 228 17.23 6.37 0.96
C ALA A 228 18.70 6.34 0.50
N LYS A 229 19.33 7.51 0.30
CA LYS A 229 20.72 7.65 -0.15
C LYS A 229 21.72 7.93 0.96
N SER A 230 21.26 8.14 2.19
CA SER A 230 22.14 8.52 3.31
C SER A 230 21.73 7.91 4.64
N PHE A 231 20.85 6.90 4.64
CA PHE A 231 20.52 6.18 5.86
C PHE A 231 21.80 5.61 6.51
N PRO A 232 21.98 5.76 7.83
CA PRO A 232 23.19 5.32 8.50
C PRO A 232 23.26 3.80 8.67
N GLY A 233 24.49 3.33 8.92
CA GLY A 233 24.78 1.94 9.23
C GLY A 233 25.35 1.16 8.06
N ASP A 234 26.01 0.08 8.41
CA ASP A 234 26.75 -0.85 7.56
C ASP A 234 26.43 -2.29 7.98
N ASP A 235 27.02 -3.27 7.28
CA ASP A 235 26.90 -4.69 7.59
C ASP A 235 25.44 -5.15 7.80
N TYR A 236 24.52 -4.64 6.98
CA TYR A 236 23.15 -5.16 6.96
C TYR A 236 23.13 -6.55 6.29
N ASP A 237 22.41 -7.47 6.91
CA ASP A 237 22.12 -8.78 6.33
C ASP A 237 21.00 -8.69 5.28
N LEU A 238 20.05 -7.79 5.54
CA LEU A 238 18.87 -7.55 4.70
C LEU A 238 18.58 -6.05 4.65
N VAL A 239 18.39 -5.51 3.45
CA VAL A 239 17.79 -4.19 3.23
C VAL A 239 16.45 -4.40 2.55
N CYS A 240 15.40 -3.75 3.03
CA CYS A 240 14.06 -3.86 2.48
C CYS A 240 13.61 -2.54 1.88
N TYR A 241 12.88 -2.65 0.75
CA TYR A 241 12.06 -1.59 0.18
C TYR A 241 10.65 -2.15 0.02
N PHE A 242 9.67 -1.56 0.70
CA PHE A 242 8.27 -2.00 0.66
C PHE A 242 7.41 -0.96 -0.04
N ASP A 243 7.09 -1.20 -1.31
CA ASP A 243 6.23 -0.35 -2.14
C ASP A 243 6.66 1.13 -2.15
N CYS A 244 7.98 1.39 -2.21
CA CYS A 244 8.54 2.74 -2.05
C CYS A 244 9.68 3.10 -3.01
N LEU A 245 10.37 2.15 -3.66
CA LEU A 245 11.54 2.49 -4.49
C LEU A 245 11.10 3.24 -5.75
N HIS A 246 9.94 2.89 -6.32
CA HIS A 246 9.37 3.57 -7.47
C HIS A 246 9.00 5.05 -7.23
N ASP A 247 8.88 5.44 -5.97
CA ASP A 247 8.57 6.80 -5.51
C ASP A 247 9.82 7.65 -5.27
N MET A 248 11.02 7.04 -5.27
CA MET A 248 12.26 7.75 -4.98
C MET A 248 12.69 8.61 -6.17
N GLY A 249 13.25 9.80 -5.89
CA GLY A 249 13.81 10.66 -6.94
C GLY A 249 15.01 10.04 -7.64
N ASP A 250 15.88 9.36 -6.87
CA ASP A 250 17.09 8.69 -7.35
C ASP A 250 17.14 7.22 -6.87
N PRO A 251 16.36 6.32 -7.51
CA PRO A 251 16.30 4.91 -7.11
C PRO A 251 17.61 4.17 -7.38
N VAL A 252 18.43 4.62 -8.35
CA VAL A 252 19.77 4.05 -8.59
C VAL A 252 20.71 4.41 -7.44
N GLY A 253 20.70 5.67 -7.00
CA GLY A 253 21.44 6.10 -5.82
C GLY A 253 21.00 5.38 -4.55
N ALA A 254 19.69 5.19 -4.36
CA ALA A 254 19.14 4.43 -3.24
C ALA A 254 19.63 2.98 -3.25
N ALA A 255 19.48 2.29 -4.38
CA ALA A 255 19.97 0.91 -4.53
C ALA A 255 21.49 0.82 -4.38
N ARG A 256 22.26 1.80 -4.86
CA ARG A 256 23.71 1.86 -4.69
C ARG A 256 24.10 1.98 -3.22
N HIS A 257 23.42 2.84 -2.48
CA HIS A 257 23.66 2.99 -1.05
C HIS A 257 23.31 1.72 -0.27
N ALA A 258 22.23 1.04 -0.63
CA ALA A 258 21.92 -0.30 -0.09
C ALA A 258 23.03 -1.32 -0.43
N TYR A 259 23.52 -1.35 -1.67
CA TYR A 259 24.64 -2.21 -2.06
C TYR A 259 25.86 -1.98 -1.16
N ASP A 260 26.21 -0.72 -0.88
CA ASP A 260 27.37 -0.38 -0.06
C ASP A 260 27.16 -0.74 1.42
N ALA A 261 25.95 -0.55 1.95
CA ALA A 261 25.61 -0.82 3.35
C ALA A 261 25.40 -2.32 3.67
N LEU A 262 25.20 -3.18 2.65
CA LEU A 262 25.05 -4.62 2.82
C LEU A 262 26.39 -5.33 3.12
N LYS A 263 26.33 -6.39 3.93
CA LYS A 263 27.41 -7.40 4.02
C LYS A 263 27.71 -8.02 2.65
N PRO A 264 28.89 -8.62 2.43
CA PRO A 264 29.23 -9.28 1.16
C PRO A 264 28.23 -10.35 0.70
N ASP A 265 27.50 -10.98 1.62
CA ASP A 265 26.44 -11.98 1.36
C ASP A 265 25.03 -11.43 1.67
N GLY A 266 24.89 -10.11 1.77
CA GLY A 266 23.65 -9.41 2.08
C GLY A 266 22.67 -9.38 0.92
N THR A 267 21.39 -9.24 1.24
CA THR A 267 20.27 -9.29 0.28
C THR A 267 19.42 -8.03 0.33
N VAL A 268 18.87 -7.63 -0.80
CA VAL A 268 17.75 -6.68 -0.87
C VAL A 268 16.45 -7.44 -1.12
N LEU A 269 15.46 -7.23 -0.24
CA LEU A 269 14.06 -7.52 -0.51
C LEU A 269 13.42 -6.28 -1.10
N LEU A 270 12.93 -6.39 -2.33
CA LEU A 270 12.18 -5.33 -2.99
C LEU A 270 10.74 -5.81 -3.24
N VAL A 271 9.78 -5.15 -2.60
CA VAL A 271 8.36 -5.33 -2.88
C VAL A 271 7.87 -4.11 -3.63
N GLU A 272 7.24 -4.33 -4.78
CA GLU A 272 6.79 -3.27 -5.68
C GLU A 272 5.39 -3.57 -6.21
N PRO A 273 4.59 -2.58 -6.63
CA PRO A 273 3.29 -2.84 -7.22
C PRO A 273 3.44 -3.68 -8.49
N PHE A 274 2.52 -4.61 -8.70
CA PHE A 274 2.56 -5.50 -9.85
C PHE A 274 2.46 -4.69 -11.15
N ALA A 275 3.41 -4.91 -12.05
CA ALA A 275 3.43 -4.33 -13.38
C ALA A 275 4.18 -5.25 -14.34
N ASN A 276 3.62 -5.43 -15.53
CA ASN A 276 4.38 -5.89 -16.69
C ASN A 276 5.24 -4.75 -17.23
N ASP A 277 6.14 -5.06 -18.16
CA ASP A 277 7.14 -4.12 -18.67
C ASP A 277 6.59 -3.11 -19.69
N SER A 278 5.36 -3.29 -20.18
CA SER A 278 4.74 -2.44 -21.20
C SER A 278 3.33 -2.00 -20.80
N LEU A 279 2.89 -0.85 -21.33
CA LEU A 279 1.52 -0.38 -21.13
C LEU A 279 0.50 -1.39 -21.71
N ASP A 280 0.78 -1.95 -22.89
CA ASP A 280 -0.15 -2.87 -23.57
C ASP A 280 -0.47 -4.10 -22.70
N ASP A 281 0.52 -4.59 -21.95
CA ASP A 281 0.36 -5.70 -21.01
C ASP A 281 -0.29 -5.29 -19.67
N ASN A 282 -0.38 -3.98 -19.41
CA ASN A 282 -0.94 -3.41 -18.19
C ASN A 282 -2.34 -2.80 -18.39
N VAL A 283 -2.96 -2.92 -19.58
CA VAL A 283 -4.36 -2.50 -19.82
C VAL A 283 -5.32 -3.51 -19.19
N ASN A 284 -5.40 -3.50 -17.87
CA ASN A 284 -6.20 -4.40 -17.05
C ASN A 284 -6.67 -3.68 -15.76
N PRO A 285 -7.54 -4.30 -14.92
CA PRO A 285 -8.06 -3.65 -13.71
C PRO A 285 -6.99 -3.21 -12.69
N VAL A 286 -5.90 -3.97 -12.54
CA VAL A 286 -4.80 -3.65 -11.61
C VAL A 286 -4.00 -2.48 -12.14
N GLY A 287 -3.60 -2.52 -13.42
CA GLY A 287 -2.91 -1.40 -14.07
C GLY A 287 -3.75 -0.12 -14.05
N ARG A 288 -5.07 -0.22 -14.22
CA ARG A 288 -5.98 0.94 -14.08
C ARG A 288 -5.85 1.61 -12.71
N LEU A 289 -5.80 0.84 -11.62
CA LEU A 289 -5.65 1.38 -10.27
C LEU A 289 -4.26 2.01 -10.07
N PHE A 290 -3.21 1.28 -10.41
CA PHE A 290 -1.84 1.74 -10.15
C PHE A 290 -1.38 2.87 -11.08
N TYR A 291 -1.86 2.96 -12.33
CA TYR A 291 -1.62 4.16 -13.14
C TYR A 291 -2.32 5.40 -12.57
N ALA A 292 -3.53 5.24 -12.01
CA ALA A 292 -4.21 6.34 -11.33
C ALA A 292 -3.43 6.78 -10.08
N ALA A 293 -2.99 5.83 -9.24
CA ALA A 293 -2.13 6.12 -8.09
C ALA A 293 -0.80 6.75 -8.52
N SER A 294 -0.18 6.25 -9.59
CA SER A 294 1.07 6.82 -10.12
C SER A 294 0.92 8.27 -10.57
N THR A 295 -0.23 8.60 -11.15
CA THR A 295 -0.54 9.95 -11.62
C THR A 295 -0.69 10.93 -10.46
N PHE A 296 -1.32 10.50 -9.36
CA PHE A 296 -1.63 11.38 -8.24
C PHE A 296 -0.54 11.43 -7.18
N ILE A 297 0.19 10.33 -6.95
CA ILE A 297 1.13 10.18 -5.84
C ILE A 297 2.54 9.95 -6.38
N CYS A 298 2.76 8.81 -7.02
CA CYS A 298 4.09 8.25 -7.15
C CYS A 298 5.04 9.07 -8.01
N THR A 299 4.58 9.36 -9.24
CA THR A 299 5.39 10.11 -10.20
C THR A 299 5.62 11.55 -9.73
N PRO A 300 4.60 12.31 -9.29
CA PRO A 300 4.82 13.65 -8.72
C PRO A 300 5.76 13.67 -7.50
N ASN A 301 5.70 12.66 -6.63
CA ASN A 301 6.59 12.56 -5.47
C ASN A 301 8.04 12.28 -5.89
N SER A 302 8.27 11.42 -6.87
CA SER A 302 9.62 11.21 -7.42
C SER A 302 10.14 12.51 -8.05
N LEU A 303 9.31 13.21 -8.83
CA LEU A 303 9.67 14.49 -9.48
C LEU A 303 9.93 15.63 -8.49
N SER A 304 9.38 15.58 -7.27
CA SER A 304 9.66 16.58 -6.23
C SER A 304 11.01 16.41 -5.53
N GLN A 305 11.75 15.36 -5.85
CA GLN A 305 13.04 15.03 -5.24
C GLN A 305 14.18 15.26 -6.23
N GLU A 306 15.43 15.20 -5.74
CA GLU A 306 16.60 15.25 -6.61
C GLU A 306 16.61 14.09 -7.63
N VAL A 307 17.23 14.32 -8.79
CA VAL A 307 17.22 13.43 -9.99
C VAL A 307 15.85 13.29 -10.64
N GLY A 308 14.78 13.10 -9.86
CA GLY A 308 13.40 13.08 -10.36
C GLY A 308 13.16 12.03 -11.44
N LEU A 309 13.70 10.81 -11.27
CA LEU A 309 13.66 9.80 -12.33
C LEU A 309 12.24 9.42 -12.77
N GLY A 310 11.27 9.48 -11.85
CA GLY A 310 9.86 9.25 -12.15
C GLY A 310 9.59 7.81 -12.61
N LEU A 311 9.99 6.81 -11.80
CA LEU A 311 9.66 5.41 -12.12
C LEU A 311 8.14 5.19 -12.16
N GLY A 312 7.46 5.60 -11.08
CA GLY A 312 6.02 5.44 -10.88
C GLY A 312 5.61 4.00 -10.55
N ALA A 313 4.40 3.82 -10.01
CA ALA A 313 3.88 2.52 -9.54
C ALA A 313 3.76 1.43 -10.62
N GLN A 314 4.03 1.74 -11.89
CA GLN A 314 4.03 0.79 -13.00
C GLN A 314 5.43 0.71 -13.63
N ALA A 315 6.45 0.56 -12.79
CA ALA A 315 7.84 0.49 -13.21
C ALA A 315 8.14 -0.79 -14.02
N GLY A 316 7.55 -1.92 -13.66
CA GLY A 316 7.83 -3.22 -14.27
C GLY A 316 9.21 -3.79 -13.89
N GLU A 317 9.36 -5.10 -14.03
CA GLU A 317 10.58 -5.79 -13.61
C GLU A 317 11.81 -5.35 -14.40
N ALA A 318 11.69 -5.10 -15.70
CA ALA A 318 12.83 -4.73 -16.54
C ALA A 318 13.47 -3.40 -16.13
N ARG A 319 12.66 -2.38 -15.79
CA ARG A 319 13.19 -1.08 -15.31
C ARG A 319 13.78 -1.21 -13.92
N LEU A 320 13.14 -1.96 -13.02
CA LEU A 320 13.66 -2.22 -11.67
C LEU A 320 15.00 -2.99 -11.73
N ARG A 321 15.08 -4.02 -12.57
CA ARG A 321 16.33 -4.77 -12.82
C ARG A 321 17.44 -3.85 -13.31
N LYS A 322 17.14 -2.91 -14.20
CA LYS A 322 18.11 -1.93 -14.70
C LYS A 322 18.63 -1.04 -13.57
N VAL A 323 17.77 -0.57 -12.67
CA VAL A 323 18.16 0.21 -11.48
C VAL A 323 19.19 -0.56 -10.63
N PHE A 324 18.90 -1.82 -10.30
CA PHE A 324 19.80 -2.62 -9.46
C PHE A 324 21.09 -3.00 -10.17
N THR A 325 21.03 -3.28 -11.48
CA THR A 325 22.23 -3.55 -12.30
C THR A 325 23.14 -2.32 -12.33
N GLU A 326 22.57 -1.13 -12.55
CA GLU A 326 23.31 0.15 -12.50
C GLU A 326 23.82 0.49 -11.11
N ALA A 327 23.18 -0.01 -10.05
CA ALA A 327 23.63 0.06 -8.66
C ALA A 327 24.69 -0.99 -8.29
N GLY A 328 25.08 -1.86 -9.22
CA GLY A 328 26.19 -2.81 -9.05
C GLY A 328 25.80 -4.22 -8.60
N PHE A 329 24.52 -4.50 -8.40
CA PHE A 329 24.05 -5.85 -8.10
C PHE A 329 24.23 -6.75 -9.33
N LYS A 330 24.82 -7.93 -9.11
CA LYS A 330 25.02 -8.93 -10.17
C LYS A 330 23.89 -9.94 -10.26
N THR A 331 23.16 -10.12 -9.17
CA THR A 331 22.02 -11.02 -9.08
C THR A 331 20.76 -10.20 -8.84
N PHE A 332 19.76 -10.37 -9.70
CA PHE A 332 18.43 -9.80 -9.54
C PHE A 332 17.41 -10.80 -10.09
N ARG A 333 16.37 -11.15 -9.33
CA ARG A 333 15.32 -12.07 -9.79
C ARG A 333 13.98 -11.75 -9.16
N ARG A 334 12.90 -12.15 -9.83
CA ARG A 334 11.60 -12.35 -9.21
C ARG A 334 11.66 -13.57 -8.30
N ALA A 335 11.42 -13.36 -7.01
CA ALA A 335 11.36 -14.43 -6.02
C ALA A 335 9.96 -15.05 -5.95
N THR A 336 8.93 -14.21 -5.94
CA THR A 336 7.52 -14.61 -6.07
C THR A 336 6.70 -13.38 -6.50
N GLU A 337 5.38 -13.53 -6.60
CA GLU A 337 4.46 -12.45 -6.89
C GLU A 337 3.10 -12.72 -6.26
N THR A 338 2.32 -11.65 -6.11
CA THR A 338 0.88 -11.70 -5.89
C THR A 338 0.19 -11.01 -7.06
N PRO A 339 -1.14 -11.04 -7.16
CA PRO A 339 -1.85 -10.22 -8.14
C PRO A 339 -1.60 -8.71 -8.04
N PHE A 340 -1.06 -8.24 -6.90
CA PHE A 340 -0.83 -6.81 -6.62
C PHE A 340 0.63 -6.44 -6.43
N ASN A 341 1.55 -7.38 -6.20
CA ASN A 341 2.95 -7.08 -5.94
C ASN A 341 3.92 -8.01 -6.68
N LEU A 342 5.03 -7.45 -7.13
CA LEU A 342 6.25 -8.19 -7.44
C LEU A 342 7.11 -8.29 -6.18
N ILE A 343 7.62 -9.49 -5.89
CA ILE A 343 8.58 -9.71 -4.81
C ILE A 343 9.91 -10.07 -5.48
N LEU A 344 10.87 -9.16 -5.36
CA LEU A 344 12.12 -9.18 -6.09
C LEU A 344 13.29 -9.30 -5.11
N GLU A 345 14.29 -10.08 -5.49
CA GLU A 345 15.50 -10.30 -4.72
C GLU A 345 16.70 -9.76 -5.51
N ALA A 346 17.50 -8.91 -4.86
CA ALA A 346 18.83 -8.54 -5.35
C ALA A 346 19.90 -8.99 -4.36
N ARG A 347 21.01 -9.57 -4.84
CA ARG A 347 22.11 -9.99 -3.97
C ARG A 347 23.43 -9.34 -4.39
N LYS A 348 24.18 -8.88 -3.39
CA LYS A 348 25.56 -8.42 -3.53
C LYS A 348 26.44 -9.57 -4.01
#